data_AF-A0A6A6GT65-F1
#
_entry.id   AF-A0A6A6GT65-F1
#
_cell.length_a   1.000
_cell.length_b   1.000
_cell.length_c   1.000
_cell.angle_alpha   90.00
_cell.angle_beta   90.00
_cell.angle_gamma   90.00
#
_symmetry.space_group_name_H-M   'P 1'
#
loop_
_entity.id
_entity.type
_entity.pdbx_description
1 polymer ?
#
loop_
_entity_poly.entity_id
_entity_poly.type
_entity_poly.pdbx_seq_one_letter_code
_entity_poly.pdbx_strand_id
1 'polypeptide(L)'
;MLRSGAPRAILGSLTRNSATTPRSAFLTPTSKGQKISNLTTLCSRRPLAAARPVTAAFVRYQNTSQPLDKVDRKHEAQVGNEKLQATPETVSATSSVHPVLGEVATPEQEPDTDMMAGIRSDMKTILETFSLKDVPPEPYYLGMAGVLPYLATSLSTVYCAWEINHAASTGVGFLMSGHTAELLLHVLEPLQIGYGAVIISFLGAIHWGLEYAGFGGHHGYKRYAIGVIAPAVAWPTILLPAEYALIAQFLAFNMLYYTDARARRFGWTPSWYGVYRFVLTFVVGASIVISLIGRGQVVENLGRLPGPADRIKALRDSQVESLEKEEQARVAMAAQKEEEEDSE
;
A
#
# COMPACT_ATOMS: atom_id res chain seq x y z
N MET A 1 22.20 20.28 -75.64
CA MET A 1 22.51 19.63 -74.35
C MET A 1 21.58 20.19 -73.28
N LEU A 2 21.13 19.33 -72.38
CA LEU A 2 19.94 19.49 -71.55
C LEU A 2 20.04 20.62 -70.49
N ARG A 3 18.99 21.44 -70.46
CA ARG A 3 18.11 21.75 -69.31
C ARG A 3 18.78 22.10 -67.96
N SER A 4 18.74 23.39 -67.60
CA SER A 4 18.35 23.82 -66.25
C SER A 4 17.85 25.26 -66.30
N GLY A 5 16.61 25.48 -65.87
CA GLY A 5 15.96 26.79 -65.85
C GLY A 5 15.14 26.94 -64.57
N ALA A 6 15.49 27.99 -63.81
CA ALA A 6 14.72 28.74 -62.79
C ALA A 6 14.17 27.94 -61.57
N PRO A 7 13.97 28.59 -60.40
CA PRO A 7 12.88 29.56 -60.30
C PRO A 7 13.11 30.77 -59.36
N ARG A 8 12.19 31.73 -59.48
CA ARG A 8 11.69 32.69 -58.46
C ARG A 8 12.02 34.16 -58.71
N ALA A 9 11.08 34.84 -59.35
CA ALA A 9 10.49 36.09 -58.85
C ALA A 9 9.28 36.43 -59.73
N ILE A 10 8.06 36.28 -59.20
CA ILE A 10 6.88 36.96 -59.74
C ILE A 10 6.22 37.72 -58.60
N LEU A 11 6.22 39.03 -58.79
CA LEU A 11 5.43 40.02 -58.08
C LEU A 11 3.93 39.73 -58.21
N GLY A 12 3.22 39.83 -57.10
CA GLY A 12 1.77 39.90 -57.06
C GLY A 12 1.35 40.91 -56.00
N SER A 13 1.36 42.19 -56.37
CA SER A 13 0.65 43.27 -55.68
C SER A 13 -0.85 43.13 -55.93
N LEU A 14 -1.71 43.34 -54.93
CA LEU A 14 -3.04 43.95 -55.07
C LEU A 14 -3.62 44.33 -53.68
N THR A 15 -3.68 45.64 -53.46
CA THR A 15 -4.77 46.43 -52.85
C THR A 15 -5.31 46.08 -51.45
N ARG A 16 -4.75 46.81 -50.47
CA ARG A 16 -5.38 47.64 -49.44
C ARG A 16 -6.92 47.81 -49.55
N ASN A 17 -7.64 47.39 -48.52
CA ASN A 17 -8.92 48.00 -48.15
C ASN A 17 -8.87 48.44 -46.68
N SER A 18 -9.01 49.75 -46.50
CA SER A 18 -9.12 50.45 -45.23
C SER A 18 -10.61 50.62 -44.92
N ALA A 19 -11.09 50.17 -43.75
CA ALA A 19 -12.28 50.73 -43.13
C ALA A 19 -12.33 50.38 -41.62
N THR A 20 -11.96 51.40 -40.84
CA THR A 20 -12.39 51.81 -39.50
C THR A 20 -13.79 51.25 -39.12
N THR A 21 -14.08 50.76 -37.91
CA THR A 21 -14.61 51.50 -36.72
C THR A 21 -15.18 50.42 -35.74
N PRO A 22 -15.57 50.71 -34.47
CA PRO A 22 -14.82 51.20 -33.32
C PRO A 22 -14.71 50.19 -32.15
N ARG A 23 -13.74 50.45 -31.26
CA ARG A 23 -13.73 49.97 -29.87
C ARG A 23 -14.83 50.69 -29.06
N SER A 24 -15.62 49.93 -28.32
CA SER A 24 -16.39 50.37 -27.15
C SER A 24 -16.42 49.17 -26.20
N ALA A 25 -16.53 49.27 -24.89
CA ALA A 25 -16.29 50.28 -23.89
C ALA A 25 -16.21 49.47 -22.58
N PHE A 26 -15.40 49.93 -21.63
CA PHE A 26 -15.43 49.44 -20.26
C PHE A 26 -16.88 49.48 -19.73
N LEU A 27 -17.42 48.33 -19.32
CA LEU A 27 -18.64 48.25 -18.51
C LEU A 27 -18.35 47.38 -17.29
N THR A 28 -18.12 48.09 -16.18
CA THR A 28 -18.31 47.62 -14.81
C THR A 28 -19.70 46.97 -14.65
N PRO A 29 -19.81 45.75 -14.13
CA PRO A 29 -21.06 45.31 -13.53
C PRO A 29 -21.12 45.82 -12.08
N THR A 30 -22.10 46.69 -11.89
CA THR A 30 -22.65 47.16 -10.62
C THR A 30 -23.02 46.01 -9.70
N SER A 31 -22.73 46.19 -8.41
CA SER A 31 -23.29 45.46 -7.27
C SER A 31 -24.78 45.14 -7.47
N LYS A 32 -25.14 43.85 -7.47
CA LYS A 32 -26.51 43.37 -7.24
C LYS A 32 -26.50 42.26 -6.20
N GLY A 33 -26.83 42.66 -4.96
CA GLY A 33 -27.59 41.91 -3.97
C GLY A 33 -27.15 40.47 -3.65
N GLN A 34 -26.29 40.33 -2.64
CA GLN A 34 -26.26 39.11 -1.82
C GLN A 34 -27.63 38.91 -1.18
N LYS A 35 -28.33 37.82 -1.51
CA LYS A 35 -29.50 37.38 -0.75
C LYS A 35 -29.02 36.67 0.51
N ILE A 36 -29.00 37.40 1.61
CA ILE A 36 -28.87 36.85 2.96
C ILE A 36 -30.20 36.16 3.28
N SER A 37 -30.19 34.83 3.40
CA SER A 37 -31.32 34.08 3.95
C SER A 37 -31.12 33.97 5.46
N ASN A 38 -31.77 34.86 6.20
CA ASN A 38 -31.97 34.73 7.64
C ASN A 38 -33.28 33.99 7.88
N LEU A 39 -33.23 32.71 8.20
CA LEU A 39 -34.33 32.01 8.86
C LEU A 39 -33.77 31.24 10.06
N THR A 40 -34.02 31.79 11.24
CA THR A 40 -33.88 31.14 12.55
C THR A 40 -35.26 30.78 13.08
N THR A 41 -35.28 29.84 14.04
CA THR A 41 -36.39 29.31 14.86
C THR A 41 -37.14 28.12 14.23
N LEU A 42 -37.37 26.95 14.86
CA LEU A 42 -37.29 26.51 16.27
C LEU A 42 -37.25 24.95 16.33
N CYS A 43 -36.49 24.41 17.30
CA CYS A 43 -36.60 23.14 18.02
C CYS A 43 -37.03 21.81 17.34
N SER A 44 -36.15 20.80 17.42
CA SER A 44 -36.50 19.46 17.94
C SER A 44 -35.27 18.73 18.48
N ARG A 45 -35.38 18.26 19.71
CA ARG A 45 -34.37 17.57 20.53
C ARG A 45 -33.94 16.23 19.90
N ARG A 46 -32.62 16.00 19.78
CA ARG A 46 -31.99 14.68 19.86
C ARG A 46 -30.67 14.79 20.64
N PRO A 47 -30.36 13.90 21.60
CA PRO A 47 -29.06 13.90 22.25
C PRO A 47 -28.03 13.33 21.27
N LEU A 48 -27.22 14.20 20.68
CA LEU A 48 -26.00 13.77 20.00
C LEU A 48 -24.96 13.43 21.07
N ALA A 49 -24.55 12.17 21.10
CA ALA A 49 -23.39 11.71 21.84
C ALA A 49 -22.18 12.58 21.45
N ALA A 50 -21.60 13.25 22.43
CA ALA A 50 -20.41 14.07 22.24
C ALA A 50 -19.25 13.15 21.84
N ALA A 51 -18.95 13.11 20.54
CA ALA A 51 -17.69 12.60 20.04
C ALA A 51 -16.57 13.40 20.72
N ARG A 52 -15.78 12.73 21.57
CA ARG A 52 -14.61 13.33 22.22
C ARG A 52 -13.65 13.80 21.13
N PRO A 53 -13.34 15.09 21.03
CA PRO A 53 -12.47 15.55 19.97
C PRO A 53 -11.02 15.28 20.40
N VAL A 54 -10.33 14.44 19.61
CA VAL A 54 -8.88 14.15 19.71
C VAL A 54 -8.03 15.44 19.51
N THR A 55 -8.66 16.56 19.16
CA THR A 55 -8.02 17.89 19.08
C THR A 55 -7.54 18.43 20.43
N ALA A 56 -8.07 17.97 21.57
CA ALA A 56 -7.61 18.43 22.89
C ALA A 56 -6.13 18.07 23.17
N ALA A 57 -5.61 17.00 22.55
CA ALA A 57 -4.20 16.62 22.68
C ALA A 57 -3.28 17.48 21.81
N PHE A 58 -3.72 17.89 20.60
CA PHE A 58 -2.91 18.71 19.70
C PHE A 58 -2.90 20.20 20.06
N VAL A 59 -3.96 20.72 20.70
CA VAL A 59 -4.01 22.11 21.20
C VAL A 59 -2.96 22.34 22.31
N ARG A 60 -2.62 21.33 23.10
CA ARG A 60 -1.58 21.46 24.14
C ARG A 60 -0.18 21.62 23.57
N TYR A 61 0.11 21.04 22.41
CA TYR A 61 1.45 21.12 21.80
C TYR A 61 1.70 22.45 21.09
N GLN A 62 0.67 23.04 20.47
CA GLN A 62 0.80 24.33 19.78
C GLN A 62 0.96 25.55 20.70
N ASN A 63 0.62 25.43 21.99
CA ASN A 63 0.76 26.52 22.95
C ASN A 63 2.13 26.60 23.65
N THR A 64 3.07 25.71 23.34
CA THR A 64 4.44 25.77 23.92
C THR A 64 5.34 26.80 23.21
N SER A 65 4.86 27.42 22.13
CA SER A 65 5.59 28.46 21.39
C SER A 65 5.16 29.89 21.72
N GLN A 66 4.53 30.12 22.87
CA GLN A 66 4.45 31.48 23.40
C GLN A 66 5.83 31.86 23.95
N PRO A 67 6.36 33.07 23.69
CA PRO A 67 7.56 33.52 24.38
C PRO A 67 7.28 33.40 25.87
N LEU A 68 8.10 32.62 26.59
CA LEU A 68 8.02 32.56 28.05
C LEU A 68 7.97 34.00 28.56
N ASP A 69 6.90 34.34 29.25
CA ASP A 69 6.74 35.67 29.82
C ASP A 69 7.96 35.95 30.71
N LYS A 70 8.43 37.20 30.74
CA LYS A 70 9.63 37.52 31.51
C LYS A 70 9.34 37.25 32.98
N VAL A 71 10.23 36.51 33.64
CA VAL A 71 10.06 36.11 35.04
C VAL A 71 9.93 37.35 35.94
N ASP A 72 8.70 37.64 36.35
CA ASP A 72 8.36 38.77 37.22
C ASP A 72 8.70 38.45 38.68
N ARG A 73 10.00 38.54 38.99
CA ARG A 73 10.55 38.23 40.33
C ARG A 73 9.87 38.96 41.49
N LYS A 74 9.32 40.16 41.26
CA LYS A 74 8.61 40.92 42.28
C LYS A 74 7.25 40.31 42.61
N HIS A 75 6.54 39.84 41.58
CA HIS A 75 5.26 39.17 41.75
C HIS A 75 5.45 37.79 42.40
N GLU A 76 6.45 37.03 41.94
CA GLU A 76 6.82 35.74 42.56
C GLU A 76 7.24 35.88 44.02
N ALA A 77 8.00 36.94 44.38
CA ALA A 77 8.37 37.20 45.77
C ALA A 77 7.15 37.58 46.63
N GLN A 78 6.15 38.26 46.07
CA GLN A 78 4.93 38.61 46.77
C GLN A 78 4.06 37.36 47.02
N VAL A 79 3.86 36.53 45.98
CA VAL A 79 3.12 35.26 46.07
C VAL A 79 3.83 34.27 47.00
N GLY A 80 5.17 34.23 46.99
CA GLY A 80 5.96 33.36 47.87
C GLY A 80 5.87 33.73 49.36
N ASN A 81 5.47 34.96 49.69
CA ASN A 81 5.24 35.40 51.07
C ASN A 81 3.79 35.13 51.53
N GLU A 82 2.86 34.87 50.62
CA GLU A 82 1.50 34.51 50.96
C GLU A 82 1.43 33.06 51.44
N LYS A 83 0.98 32.86 52.70
CA LYS A 83 0.79 31.51 53.24
C LYS A 83 -0.42 30.87 52.58
N LEU A 84 -0.19 29.76 51.86
CA LEU A 84 -1.25 28.95 51.28
C LEU A 84 -2.17 28.42 52.38
N GLN A 85 -3.47 28.67 52.24
CA GLN A 85 -4.47 28.11 53.14
C GLN A 85 -4.79 26.67 52.69
N ALA A 86 -4.77 25.72 53.63
CA ALA A 86 -5.16 24.35 53.34
C ALA A 86 -6.67 24.29 53.09
N THR A 87 -7.08 24.01 51.85
CA THR A 87 -8.48 23.79 51.45
C THR A 87 -8.74 22.30 51.17
N PRO A 88 -8.79 21.44 52.21
CA PRO A 88 -8.91 19.99 52.04
C PRO A 88 -10.17 19.57 51.26
N GLU A 89 -11.25 20.35 51.35
CA GLU A 89 -12.53 20.08 50.67
C GLU A 89 -12.47 20.27 49.14
N THR A 90 -11.47 20.99 48.63
CA THR A 90 -11.34 21.28 47.18
C THR A 90 -10.46 20.26 46.46
N VAL A 91 -9.67 19.49 47.22
CA VAL A 91 -8.71 18.55 46.64
C VAL A 91 -9.26 17.14 46.78
N SER A 92 -9.50 16.46 45.65
CA SER A 92 -9.90 15.05 45.67
C SER A 92 -8.73 14.20 46.16
N ALA A 93 -8.86 13.66 47.38
CA ALA A 93 -7.86 12.79 48.01
C ALA A 93 -7.55 11.52 47.19
N THR A 94 -8.45 11.15 46.27
CA THR A 94 -8.40 9.93 45.48
C THR A 94 -7.75 10.13 44.11
N SER A 95 -7.60 11.38 43.63
CA SER A 95 -7.23 11.63 42.23
C SER A 95 -5.74 11.42 41.93
N SER A 96 -4.87 11.39 42.94
CA SER A 96 -3.41 11.29 42.78
C SER A 96 -2.82 9.97 43.25
N VAL A 97 -3.63 9.06 43.79
CA VAL A 97 -3.17 7.75 44.26
C VAL A 97 -3.57 6.71 43.21
N HIS A 98 -2.63 6.28 42.38
CA HIS A 98 -2.78 5.01 41.67
C HIS A 98 -2.60 3.91 42.73
N PRO A 99 -3.61 3.08 43.02
CA PRO A 99 -3.44 2.01 44.00
C PRO A 99 -2.48 0.97 43.42
N VAL A 100 -1.21 1.05 43.82
CA VAL A 100 -0.13 0.11 43.42
C VAL A 100 -0.43 -1.33 43.88
N LEU A 101 -1.41 -1.53 44.78
CA LEU A 101 -1.86 -2.84 45.24
C LEU A 101 -3.24 -3.28 44.69
N GLY A 102 -3.82 -2.55 43.74
CA GLY A 102 -5.15 -2.86 43.19
C GLY A 102 -5.17 -4.00 42.16
N GLU A 103 -4.01 -4.47 41.68
CA GLU A 103 -3.92 -5.42 40.56
C GLU A 103 -3.81 -6.89 41.01
N VAL A 104 -3.63 -7.16 42.31
CA VAL A 104 -3.33 -8.51 42.83
C VAL A 104 -4.57 -9.26 43.37
N ALA A 105 -5.75 -8.63 43.37
CA ALA A 105 -6.96 -9.23 43.92
C ALA A 105 -8.16 -9.21 42.96
N THR A 106 -7.90 -9.32 41.64
CA THR A 106 -8.94 -9.78 40.72
C THR A 106 -8.99 -11.31 40.85
N PRO A 107 -10.15 -11.93 41.18
CA PRO A 107 -10.26 -13.38 41.12
C PRO A 107 -9.87 -13.84 39.71
N GLU A 108 -9.04 -14.88 39.62
CA GLU A 108 -8.62 -15.50 38.35
C GLU A 108 -9.84 -15.67 37.43
N GLN A 109 -9.95 -14.80 36.43
CA GLN A 109 -10.90 -14.95 35.34
C GLN A 109 -10.33 -16.01 34.40
N GLU A 110 -11.18 -16.96 34.01
CA GLU A 110 -10.83 -18.10 33.16
C GLU A 110 -10.00 -17.68 31.92
N PRO A 111 -8.90 -18.40 31.60
CA PRO A 111 -7.82 -17.85 30.78
C PRO A 111 -8.09 -17.77 29.27
N ASP A 112 -9.18 -18.32 28.74
CA ASP A 112 -9.30 -18.53 27.29
C ASP A 112 -10.32 -17.61 26.56
N THR A 113 -11.30 -17.05 27.28
CA THR A 113 -12.33 -16.20 26.63
C THR A 113 -11.90 -14.74 26.50
N ASP A 114 -11.12 -14.22 27.44
CA ASP A 114 -10.72 -12.80 27.45
C ASP A 114 -9.59 -12.50 26.44
N MET A 115 -8.70 -13.47 26.18
CA MET A 115 -7.66 -13.34 25.15
C MET A 115 -8.27 -13.28 23.73
N MET A 116 -9.28 -14.10 23.45
CA MET A 116 -9.99 -14.05 22.16
C MET A 116 -10.83 -12.78 22.03
N ALA A 117 -11.41 -12.29 23.13
CA ALA A 117 -12.10 -11.00 23.16
C ALA A 117 -11.13 -9.83 22.91
N GLY A 118 -9.92 -9.87 23.50
CA GLY A 118 -8.83 -8.93 23.28
C GLY A 118 -8.34 -8.92 21.83
N ILE A 119 -8.07 -10.10 21.26
CA ILE A 119 -7.70 -10.24 19.83
C ILE A 119 -8.83 -9.70 18.94
N ARG A 120 -10.09 -10.00 19.25
CA ARG A 120 -11.24 -9.50 18.49
C ARG A 120 -11.40 -7.98 18.63
N SER A 121 -11.16 -7.41 19.81
CA SER A 121 -11.21 -5.95 20.01
C SER A 121 -10.06 -5.26 19.29
N ASP A 122 -8.87 -5.86 19.27
CA ASP A 122 -7.72 -5.35 18.53
C ASP A 122 -7.97 -5.43 17.03
N MET A 123 -8.48 -6.55 16.54
CA MET A 123 -8.92 -6.68 15.14
C MET A 123 -9.99 -5.66 14.78
N LYS A 124 -10.97 -5.43 15.66
CA LYS A 124 -12.01 -4.43 15.46
C LYS A 124 -11.42 -3.01 15.43
N THR A 125 -10.49 -2.70 16.34
CA THR A 125 -9.80 -1.41 16.40
C THR A 125 -8.95 -1.16 15.15
N ILE A 126 -8.26 -2.20 14.68
CA ILE A 126 -7.49 -2.20 13.43
C ILE A 126 -8.43 -1.97 12.24
N LEU A 127 -9.53 -2.72 12.15
CA LEU A 127 -10.54 -2.56 11.10
C LEU A 127 -11.23 -1.19 11.13
N GLU A 128 -11.46 -0.63 12.31
CA GLU A 128 -12.00 0.72 12.47
C GLU A 128 -10.98 1.79 12.05
N THR A 129 -9.70 1.59 12.40
CA THR A 129 -8.61 2.49 11.99
C THR A 129 -8.35 2.45 10.48
N PHE A 130 -8.51 1.28 9.86
CA PHE A 130 -8.40 1.09 8.42
C PHE A 130 -9.76 1.13 7.71
N SER A 131 -10.81 1.63 8.35
CA SER A 131 -12.14 1.63 7.77
C SER A 131 -12.20 2.62 6.60
N LEU A 132 -12.46 2.11 5.39
CA LEU A 132 -12.69 2.94 4.21
C LEU A 132 -14.09 3.60 4.20
N LYS A 133 -14.82 3.58 5.32
CA LYS A 133 -16.17 4.18 5.42
C LYS A 133 -16.19 5.68 5.14
N ASP A 134 -15.09 6.38 5.43
CA ASP A 134 -14.96 7.81 5.20
C ASP A 134 -14.54 8.17 3.76
N VAL A 135 -14.27 7.17 2.92
CA VAL A 135 -13.85 7.37 1.52
C VAL A 135 -15.10 7.51 0.65
N PRO A 136 -15.17 8.54 -0.22
CA PRO A 136 -16.26 8.64 -1.19
C PRO A 136 -16.36 7.37 -2.06
N PRO A 137 -17.58 6.95 -2.44
CA PRO A 137 -17.78 5.67 -3.11
C PRO A 137 -17.06 5.61 -4.48
N GLU A 138 -16.98 6.72 -5.20
CA GLU A 138 -16.39 6.78 -6.54
C GLU A 138 -14.88 6.41 -6.55
N PRO A 139 -13.99 7.09 -5.78
CA PRO A 139 -12.60 6.69 -5.67
C PRO A 139 -12.44 5.33 -5.01
N TYR A 140 -13.33 4.92 -4.10
CA TYR A 140 -13.27 3.61 -3.47
C TYR A 140 -13.39 2.47 -4.50
N TYR A 141 -14.44 2.48 -5.32
CA TYR A 141 -14.65 1.42 -6.32
C TYR A 141 -13.54 1.41 -7.37
N LEU A 142 -13.11 2.60 -7.81
CA LEU A 142 -12.07 2.71 -8.84
C LEU A 142 -10.70 2.26 -8.30
N GLY A 143 -10.40 2.57 -7.04
CA GLY A 143 -9.23 2.08 -6.33
C GLY A 143 -9.23 0.56 -6.20
N MET A 144 -10.33 -0.02 -5.71
CA MET A 144 -10.46 -1.47 -5.55
C MET A 144 -10.38 -2.21 -6.89
N ALA A 145 -11.00 -1.68 -7.94
CA ALA A 145 -10.90 -2.21 -9.30
C ALA A 145 -9.45 -2.20 -9.80
N GLY A 146 -8.68 -1.15 -9.48
CA GLY A 146 -7.26 -1.06 -9.82
C GLY A 146 -6.36 -2.06 -9.09
N VAL A 147 -6.82 -2.70 -8.01
CA VAL A 147 -6.04 -3.74 -7.30
C VAL A 147 -6.32 -5.13 -7.86
N LEU A 148 -7.43 -5.33 -8.56
CA LEU A 148 -7.80 -6.65 -9.11
C LEU A 148 -6.74 -7.26 -10.02
N PRO A 149 -6.08 -6.52 -10.94
CA PRO A 149 -5.04 -7.11 -11.78
C PRO A 149 -3.83 -7.61 -10.98
N TYR A 150 -3.49 -6.96 -9.86
CA TYR A 150 -2.42 -7.43 -8.97
C TYR A 150 -2.77 -8.72 -8.25
N LEU A 151 -4.00 -8.82 -7.74
CA LEU A 151 -4.48 -10.05 -7.12
C LEU A 151 -4.54 -11.18 -8.15
N ALA A 152 -5.07 -10.91 -9.34
CA ALA A 152 -5.15 -11.90 -10.42
C ALA A 152 -3.75 -12.39 -10.84
N THR A 153 -2.81 -11.47 -11.07
CA THR A 153 -1.44 -11.84 -11.46
C THR A 153 -0.72 -12.60 -10.36
N SER A 154 -0.76 -12.13 -9.11
CA SER A 154 -0.10 -12.80 -7.98
C SER A 154 -0.65 -14.19 -7.70
N LEU A 155 -1.97 -14.37 -7.71
CA LEU A 155 -2.59 -15.69 -7.56
C LEU A 155 -2.25 -16.61 -8.73
N SER A 156 -2.24 -16.08 -9.97
CA SER A 156 -1.86 -16.85 -11.15
C SER A 156 -0.39 -17.28 -11.07
N THR A 157 0.52 -16.41 -10.61
CA THR A 157 1.94 -16.74 -10.43
C THR A 157 2.13 -17.84 -9.38
N VAL A 158 1.43 -17.77 -8.24
CA VAL A 158 1.48 -18.83 -7.22
C VAL A 158 0.90 -20.13 -7.74
N TYR A 159 -0.20 -20.05 -8.49
CA TYR A 159 -0.82 -21.21 -9.10
C TYR A 159 0.12 -21.90 -10.10
N CYS A 160 0.75 -21.13 -10.99
CA CYS A 160 1.78 -21.66 -11.90
C CYS A 160 2.97 -22.25 -11.13
N ALA A 161 3.41 -21.60 -10.05
CA ALA A 161 4.49 -22.11 -9.21
C ALA A 161 4.16 -23.46 -8.57
N TRP A 162 2.94 -23.57 -8.02
CA TRP A 162 2.43 -24.82 -7.46
C TRP A 162 2.33 -25.91 -8.52
N GLU A 163 1.83 -25.59 -9.71
CA GLU A 163 1.67 -26.56 -10.80
C GLU A 163 3.00 -27.07 -11.33
N ILE A 164 4.01 -26.20 -11.45
CA ILE A 164 5.38 -26.59 -11.82
C ILE A 164 5.98 -27.52 -10.75
N ASN A 165 5.82 -27.19 -9.47
CA ASN A 165 6.31 -28.01 -8.37
C ASN A 165 5.60 -29.37 -8.31
N HIS A 166 4.27 -29.38 -8.48
CA HIS A 166 3.47 -30.58 -8.50
C HIS A 166 3.83 -31.49 -9.68
N ALA A 167 3.97 -30.92 -10.89
CA ALA A 167 4.39 -31.66 -12.08
C ALA A 167 5.81 -32.25 -11.92
N ALA A 168 6.72 -31.55 -11.24
CA ALA A 168 8.05 -32.07 -10.95
C ALA A 168 8.03 -33.25 -9.97
N SER A 169 7.12 -33.24 -8.98
CA SER A 169 7.01 -34.32 -7.98
C SER A 169 6.22 -35.55 -8.46
N THR A 170 5.17 -35.35 -9.25
CA THR A 170 4.21 -36.40 -9.64
C THR A 170 4.42 -36.87 -11.09
N GLY A 171 5.15 -36.09 -11.90
CA GLY A 171 5.37 -36.36 -13.33
C GLY A 171 4.21 -35.96 -14.26
N VAL A 172 3.09 -35.51 -13.70
CA VAL A 172 1.90 -35.02 -14.42
C VAL A 172 1.39 -33.72 -13.78
N GLY A 173 1.04 -32.74 -14.61
CA GLY A 173 0.39 -31.50 -14.17
C GLY A 173 -1.10 -31.70 -13.87
N PHE A 174 -1.67 -30.88 -13.00
CA PHE A 174 -3.07 -31.02 -12.57
C PHE A 174 -4.05 -30.46 -13.62
N LEU A 175 -3.84 -29.24 -14.11
CA LEU A 175 -4.66 -28.59 -15.14
C LEU A 175 -3.86 -28.28 -16.42
N MET A 176 -2.55 -28.03 -16.30
CA MET A 176 -1.66 -27.58 -17.37
C MET A 176 -0.31 -28.33 -17.32
N SER A 177 0.33 -28.48 -18.47
CA SER A 177 1.72 -28.96 -18.54
C SER A 177 2.68 -27.91 -17.97
N GLY A 178 3.78 -28.35 -17.32
CA GLY A 178 4.79 -27.45 -16.76
C GLY A 178 5.30 -26.42 -17.77
N HIS A 179 5.46 -26.81 -19.04
CA HIS A 179 5.90 -25.90 -20.10
C HIS A 179 4.86 -24.80 -20.43
N THR A 180 3.57 -25.12 -20.33
CA THR A 180 2.50 -24.13 -20.49
C THR A 180 2.47 -23.14 -19.32
N ALA A 181 2.69 -23.64 -18.09
CA ALA A 181 2.78 -22.80 -16.90
C ALA A 181 3.99 -21.86 -16.97
N GLU A 182 5.13 -22.32 -17.49
CA GLU A 182 6.32 -21.48 -17.75
C GLU A 182 6.03 -20.35 -18.75
N LEU A 183 5.40 -20.67 -19.89
CA LEU A 183 5.01 -19.67 -20.87
C LEU A 183 4.03 -18.64 -20.28
N LEU A 184 3.11 -19.08 -19.43
CA LEU A 184 2.17 -18.20 -18.76
C LEU A 184 2.88 -17.24 -17.79
N LEU A 185 3.88 -17.72 -17.04
CA LEU A 185 4.72 -16.87 -16.17
C LEU A 185 5.44 -15.77 -16.97
N HIS A 186 6.03 -16.11 -18.12
CA HIS A 186 6.70 -15.12 -18.98
C HIS A 186 5.76 -14.02 -19.50
N VAL A 187 4.45 -14.26 -19.58
CA VAL A 187 3.45 -13.24 -19.94
C VAL A 187 2.97 -12.46 -18.72
N LEU A 188 2.76 -13.13 -17.59
CA LEU A 188 2.28 -12.53 -16.34
C LEU A 188 3.29 -11.50 -15.79
N GLU A 189 4.58 -11.79 -15.90
CA GLU A 189 5.67 -10.95 -15.39
C GLU A 189 5.67 -9.52 -15.95
N PRO A 190 5.84 -9.30 -17.27
CA PRO A 190 5.83 -7.96 -17.85
C PRO A 190 4.45 -7.30 -17.70
N LEU A 191 3.37 -8.08 -17.60
CA LEU A 191 2.03 -7.55 -17.38
C LEU A 191 1.90 -6.93 -15.99
N GLN A 192 2.33 -7.62 -14.94
CA GLN A 192 2.31 -7.09 -13.57
C GLN A 192 3.24 -5.88 -13.42
N ILE A 193 4.45 -5.95 -13.98
CA ILE A 193 5.44 -4.87 -13.92
C ILE A 193 4.96 -3.65 -14.73
N GLY A 194 4.48 -3.85 -15.96
CA GLY A 194 3.96 -2.78 -16.80
C GLY A 194 2.75 -2.11 -16.16
N TYR A 195 1.83 -2.89 -15.62
CA TYR A 195 0.68 -2.38 -14.88
C TYR A 195 1.12 -1.55 -13.66
N GLY A 196 2.12 -2.02 -12.91
CA GLY A 196 2.62 -1.28 -11.77
C GLY A 196 3.28 0.04 -12.11
N ALA A 197 4.03 0.09 -13.20
CA ALA A 197 4.62 1.34 -13.66
C ALA A 197 3.54 2.36 -14.07
N VAL A 198 2.47 1.91 -14.73
CA VAL A 198 1.31 2.75 -15.08
C VAL A 198 0.64 3.30 -13.82
N ILE A 199 0.35 2.45 -12.83
CA ILE A 199 -0.30 2.86 -11.60
C ILE A 199 0.55 3.86 -10.81
N ILE A 200 1.85 3.62 -10.62
CA ILE A 200 2.77 4.56 -9.96
C ILE A 200 2.76 5.93 -10.66
N SER A 201 2.73 5.93 -12.00
CA SER A 201 2.65 7.17 -12.79
C SER A 201 1.34 7.94 -12.53
N PHE A 202 0.19 7.25 -12.51
CA PHE A 202 -1.10 7.85 -12.18
C PHE A 202 -1.13 8.45 -10.76
N LEU A 203 -0.54 7.75 -9.79
CA LEU A 203 -0.47 8.21 -8.40
C LEU A 203 0.37 9.49 -8.25
N GLY A 204 1.47 9.60 -9.00
CA GLY A 204 2.21 10.84 -9.13
C GLY A 204 1.33 11.98 -9.68
N ALA A 205 0.61 11.71 -10.77
CA ALA A 205 -0.23 12.71 -11.44
C ALA A 205 -1.36 13.26 -10.56
N ILE A 206 -1.85 12.51 -9.56
CA ILE A 206 -2.82 13.02 -8.58
C ILE A 206 -2.31 14.29 -7.89
N HIS A 207 -1.01 14.39 -7.62
CA HIS A 207 -0.43 15.58 -6.98
C HIS A 207 -0.51 16.82 -7.85
N TRP A 208 -0.42 16.67 -9.18
CA TRP A 208 -0.65 17.75 -10.12
C TRP A 208 -2.12 18.15 -10.12
N GLY A 209 -3.03 17.17 -10.16
CA GLY A 209 -4.48 17.42 -10.12
C GLY A 209 -4.90 18.20 -8.88
N LEU A 210 -4.38 17.81 -7.71
CA LEU A 210 -4.68 18.50 -6.46
C LEU A 210 -4.04 19.90 -6.38
N GLU A 211 -2.87 20.12 -6.99
CA GLU A 211 -2.25 21.44 -7.12
C GLU A 211 -3.09 22.36 -8.01
N TYR A 212 -3.53 21.88 -9.17
CA TYR A 212 -4.41 22.63 -10.07
C TYR A 212 -5.76 22.95 -9.44
N ALA A 213 -6.26 22.07 -8.57
CA ALA A 213 -7.48 22.31 -7.80
C ALA A 213 -7.29 23.28 -6.62
N GLY A 214 -6.05 23.71 -6.33
CA GLY A 214 -5.73 24.57 -5.19
C GLY A 214 -5.93 23.92 -3.82
N PHE A 215 -6.02 22.60 -3.76
CA PHE A 215 -6.31 21.88 -2.50
C PHE A 215 -5.09 21.89 -1.58
N GLY A 216 -5.26 22.44 -0.38
CA GLY A 216 -4.18 22.62 0.60
C GLY A 216 -3.30 23.86 0.36
N GLY A 217 -3.64 24.70 -0.62
CA GLY A 217 -2.84 25.85 -1.05
C GLY A 217 -1.93 25.53 -2.24
N HIS A 218 -1.30 26.57 -2.80
CA HIS A 218 -0.35 26.43 -3.90
C HIS A 218 1.07 26.26 -3.36
N HIS A 219 1.68 25.12 -3.63
CA HIS A 219 3.05 24.79 -3.25
C HIS A 219 4.03 24.83 -4.43
N GLY A 220 3.51 25.02 -5.65
CA GLY A 220 4.28 25.19 -6.87
C GLY A 220 5.15 23.98 -7.20
N TYR A 221 6.40 24.24 -7.62
CA TYR A 221 7.30 23.21 -8.14
C TYR A 221 7.57 22.03 -7.21
N LYS A 222 7.52 22.22 -5.88
CA LYS A 222 7.78 21.13 -4.92
C LYS A 222 6.74 20.01 -5.04
N ARG A 223 5.48 20.35 -5.26
CA ARG A 223 4.40 19.36 -5.41
C ARG A 223 4.37 18.76 -6.81
N TYR A 224 4.67 19.57 -7.83
CA TYR A 224 4.85 19.06 -9.19
C TYR A 224 5.98 18.05 -9.28
N ALA A 225 7.09 18.26 -8.56
CA ALA A 225 8.21 17.33 -8.52
C ALA A 225 7.80 15.92 -8.06
N ILE A 226 6.90 15.79 -7.07
CA ILE A 226 6.39 14.48 -6.61
C ILE A 226 5.73 13.73 -7.77
N GLY A 227 4.93 14.45 -8.58
CA GLY A 227 4.27 13.86 -9.74
C GLY A 227 5.20 13.51 -10.90
N VAL A 228 6.36 14.17 -11.04
CA VAL A 228 7.40 13.82 -12.04
C VAL A 228 8.26 12.65 -11.56
N ILE A 229 8.63 12.64 -10.28
CA ILE A 229 9.53 11.63 -9.70
C ILE A 229 8.89 10.24 -9.77
N ALA A 230 7.59 10.12 -9.51
CA ALA A 230 6.90 8.83 -9.56
C ALA A 230 7.04 8.11 -10.92
N PRO A 231 6.65 8.69 -12.07
CA PRO A 231 6.86 8.07 -13.38
C PRO A 231 8.36 7.94 -13.73
N ALA A 232 9.21 8.87 -13.30
CA ALA A 232 10.65 8.79 -13.55
C ALA A 232 11.30 7.59 -12.85
N VAL A 233 10.81 7.19 -11.67
CA VAL A 233 11.22 5.97 -10.97
C VAL A 233 10.54 4.74 -11.58
N ALA A 234 9.28 4.86 -11.98
CA ALA A 234 8.50 3.75 -12.53
C ALA A 234 9.02 3.25 -13.89
N TRP A 235 9.37 4.15 -14.80
CA TRP A 235 9.76 3.77 -16.16
C TRP A 235 10.98 2.83 -16.19
N PRO A 236 12.12 3.12 -15.53
CA PRO A 236 13.28 2.22 -15.52
C PRO A 236 12.94 0.80 -15.04
N THR A 237 11.95 0.63 -14.17
CA THR A 237 11.57 -0.70 -13.66
C THR A 237 11.04 -1.64 -14.75
N ILE A 238 10.50 -1.10 -15.85
CA ILE A 238 10.00 -1.91 -16.98
C ILE A 238 11.17 -2.57 -17.74
N LEU A 239 12.37 -2.01 -17.66
CA LEU A 239 13.56 -2.51 -18.33
C LEU A 239 14.39 -3.48 -17.46
N LEU A 240 14.04 -3.59 -16.18
CA LEU A 240 14.76 -4.47 -15.24
C LEU A 240 14.26 -5.92 -15.36
N PRO A 241 15.11 -6.90 -15.01
CA PRO A 241 14.65 -8.26 -14.79
C PRO A 241 13.55 -8.29 -13.72
N ALA A 242 12.62 -9.21 -13.86
CA ALA A 242 11.37 -9.18 -13.12
C ALA A 242 11.53 -9.22 -11.59
N GLU A 243 12.56 -9.88 -11.05
CA GLU A 243 12.85 -9.85 -9.60
C GLU A 243 13.14 -8.42 -9.12
N TYR A 244 14.08 -7.76 -9.81
CA TYR A 244 14.50 -6.40 -9.47
C TYR A 244 13.41 -5.38 -9.76
N ALA A 245 12.65 -5.58 -10.83
CA ALA A 245 11.51 -4.74 -11.18
C ALA A 245 10.43 -4.78 -10.08
N LEU A 246 10.04 -5.97 -9.63
CA LEU A 246 9.03 -6.14 -8.56
C LEU A 246 9.51 -5.55 -7.23
N ILE A 247 10.78 -5.77 -6.85
CA ILE A 247 11.36 -5.18 -5.63
C ILE A 247 11.39 -3.64 -5.73
N ALA A 248 11.87 -3.10 -6.86
CA ALA A 248 11.93 -1.66 -7.07
C ALA A 248 10.53 -1.01 -7.06
N GLN A 249 9.54 -1.66 -7.67
CA GLN A 249 8.15 -1.19 -7.65
C GLN A 249 7.52 -1.29 -6.26
N PHE A 250 7.79 -2.35 -5.51
CA PHE A 250 7.37 -2.47 -4.12
C PHE A 250 7.92 -1.29 -3.29
N LEU A 251 9.22 -0.99 -3.42
CA LEU A 251 9.83 0.16 -2.75
C LEU A 251 9.23 1.49 -3.24
N ALA A 252 8.98 1.64 -4.54
CA ALA A 252 8.36 2.82 -5.10
C ALA A 252 6.94 3.05 -4.56
N PHE A 253 6.12 2.00 -4.44
CA PHE A 253 4.79 2.09 -3.83
C PHE A 253 4.86 2.52 -2.36
N ASN A 254 5.80 1.96 -1.60
CA ASN A 254 6.00 2.31 -0.18
C ASN A 254 6.50 3.75 -0.02
N MET A 255 7.47 4.18 -0.84
CA MET A 255 7.98 5.55 -0.82
C MET A 255 6.91 6.54 -1.24
N LEU A 256 6.10 6.20 -2.25
CA LEU A 256 5.00 7.04 -2.67
C LEU A 256 3.92 7.14 -1.59
N TYR A 257 3.58 6.03 -0.92
CA TYR A 257 2.72 6.08 0.27
C TYR A 257 3.31 6.97 1.36
N TYR A 258 4.61 6.88 1.61
CA TYR A 258 5.28 7.72 2.61
C TYR A 258 5.19 9.22 2.23
N THR A 259 5.39 9.57 0.96
CA THR A 259 5.20 10.95 0.48
C THR A 259 3.74 11.38 0.60
N ASP A 260 2.78 10.50 0.31
CA ASP A 260 1.34 10.76 0.41
C ASP A 260 0.91 10.97 1.87
N ALA A 261 1.45 10.16 2.79
CA ALA A 261 1.22 10.28 4.22
C ALA A 261 1.84 11.57 4.78
N ARG A 262 3.02 11.95 4.29
CA ARG A 262 3.66 13.22 4.64
C ARG A 262 2.85 14.41 4.12
N ALA A 263 2.38 14.35 2.87
CA ALA A 263 1.53 15.35 2.25
C ALA A 263 0.21 15.53 3.03
N ARG A 264 -0.39 14.44 3.53
CA ARG A 264 -1.56 14.52 4.44
C ARG A 264 -1.24 15.27 5.73
N ARG A 265 -0.11 14.98 6.38
CA ARG A 265 0.28 15.66 7.63
C ARG A 265 0.46 17.17 7.42
N PHE A 266 0.85 17.58 6.22
CA PHE A 266 0.94 18.99 5.84
C PHE A 266 -0.38 19.60 5.32
N GLY A 267 -1.46 18.82 5.27
CA GLY A 267 -2.78 19.29 4.81
C GLY A 267 -2.92 19.40 3.28
N TRP A 268 -1.99 18.82 2.51
CA TRP A 268 -2.01 18.90 1.04
C TRP A 268 -3.03 17.95 0.40
N THR A 269 -3.47 16.93 1.12
CA THR A 269 -4.43 15.93 0.63
C THR A 269 -5.61 15.80 1.58
N PRO A 270 -6.79 15.34 1.11
CA PRO A 270 -7.92 15.04 1.99
C PRO A 270 -7.55 14.09 3.14
N SER A 271 -8.26 14.19 4.27
CA SER A 271 -8.01 13.38 5.47
C SER A 271 -8.13 11.88 5.18
N TRP A 272 -9.15 11.47 4.42
CA TRP A 272 -9.42 10.09 4.03
C TRP A 272 -8.34 9.50 3.09
N TYR A 273 -7.59 10.36 2.37
CA TYR A 273 -6.76 9.96 1.22
C TYR A 273 -5.74 8.86 1.52
N GLY A 274 -5.31 8.67 2.76
CA GLY A 274 -4.27 7.66 3.02
C GLY A 274 -4.42 6.82 4.24
N VAL A 275 -5.63 6.78 4.80
CA VAL A 275 -6.18 5.46 5.12
C VAL A 275 -6.45 4.72 3.80
N TYR A 276 -7.12 5.37 2.84
CA TYR A 276 -7.37 4.83 1.50
C TYR A 276 -6.09 4.34 0.80
N ARG A 277 -5.09 5.22 0.68
CA ARG A 277 -3.79 4.89 0.08
C ARG A 277 -3.09 3.75 0.79
N PHE A 278 -3.09 3.74 2.13
CA PHE A 278 -2.45 2.68 2.92
C PHE A 278 -3.01 1.31 2.54
N VAL A 279 -4.34 1.18 2.52
CA VAL A 279 -4.99 -0.10 2.22
C VAL A 279 -4.67 -0.55 0.79
N LEU A 280 -4.71 0.35 -0.19
CA LEU A 280 -4.34 0.04 -1.57
C LEU A 280 -2.89 -0.39 -1.71
N THR A 281 -1.95 0.36 -1.11
CA THR A 281 -0.53 -0.02 -1.14
C THR A 281 -0.25 -1.30 -0.38
N PHE A 282 -1.01 -1.58 0.68
CA PHE A 282 -0.87 -2.83 1.42
C PHE A 282 -1.30 -4.02 0.57
N VAL A 283 -2.46 -3.96 -0.08
CA VAL A 283 -2.92 -5.07 -0.94
C VAL A 283 -2.00 -5.24 -2.15
N VAL A 284 -1.64 -4.15 -2.84
CA VAL A 284 -0.70 -4.21 -3.96
C VAL A 284 0.68 -4.72 -3.51
N GLY A 285 1.18 -4.23 -2.38
CA GLY A 285 2.45 -4.66 -1.81
C GLY A 285 2.45 -6.14 -1.43
N ALA A 286 1.37 -6.61 -0.80
CA ALA A 286 1.19 -8.03 -0.50
C ALA A 286 1.14 -8.88 -1.77
N SER A 287 0.40 -8.46 -2.80
CA SER A 287 0.38 -9.14 -4.10
C SER A 287 1.78 -9.21 -4.74
N ILE A 288 2.56 -8.13 -4.71
CA ILE A 288 3.93 -8.13 -5.24
C ILE A 288 4.82 -9.11 -4.46
N VAL A 289 4.74 -9.12 -3.12
CA VAL A 289 5.49 -10.06 -2.28
C VAL A 289 5.10 -11.51 -2.58
N ILE A 290 3.81 -11.79 -2.73
CA ILE A 290 3.29 -13.11 -3.11
C ILE A 290 3.83 -13.54 -4.48
N SER A 291 3.80 -12.66 -5.48
CA SER A 291 4.40 -12.93 -6.79
C SER A 291 5.89 -13.23 -6.69
N LEU A 292 6.62 -12.48 -5.85
CA LEU A 292 8.06 -12.67 -5.65
C LEU A 292 8.37 -14.04 -5.01
N ILE A 293 7.58 -14.46 -4.02
CA ILE A 293 7.70 -15.77 -3.37
C ILE A 293 7.39 -16.89 -4.38
N GLY A 294 6.28 -16.78 -5.11
CA GLY A 294 5.91 -17.76 -6.13
C GLY A 294 7.00 -17.91 -7.19
N ARG A 295 7.58 -16.79 -7.64
CA ARG A 295 8.72 -16.79 -8.57
C ARG A 295 9.97 -17.42 -7.95
N GLY A 296 10.29 -17.12 -6.70
CA GLY A 296 11.44 -17.71 -6.00
C GLY A 296 11.39 -19.23 -5.98
N GLN A 297 10.22 -19.80 -5.68
CA GLN A 297 10.00 -21.25 -5.71
C GLN A 297 10.18 -21.85 -7.11
N VAL A 298 9.75 -21.14 -8.16
CA VAL A 298 9.91 -21.60 -9.55
C VAL A 298 11.39 -21.59 -9.96
N VAL A 299 12.12 -20.51 -9.68
CA VAL A 299 13.55 -20.39 -10.02
C VAL A 299 14.39 -21.42 -9.27
N GLU A 300 14.10 -21.71 -7.99
CA GLU A 300 14.80 -22.76 -7.24
C GLU A 300 14.58 -24.15 -7.85
N ASN A 301 13.37 -24.45 -8.32
CA ASN A 301 13.06 -25.75 -8.93
C ASN A 301 13.63 -25.90 -10.36
N LEU A 302 13.67 -24.82 -11.15
CA LEU A 302 14.24 -24.79 -12.51
C LEU A 302 15.77 -24.67 -12.53
N GLY A 303 16.36 -23.93 -11.58
CA GLY A 303 17.81 -23.82 -11.39
C GLY A 303 18.44 -25.14 -10.93
N ARG A 304 17.62 -26.04 -10.37
CA ARG A 304 17.99 -27.41 -10.03
C ARG A 304 17.86 -28.33 -11.26
N LEU A 305 18.51 -27.98 -12.37
CA LEU A 305 18.87 -28.98 -13.37
C LEU A 305 19.61 -30.11 -12.62
N PRO A 306 19.22 -31.39 -12.76
CA PRO A 306 19.83 -32.47 -12.00
C PRO A 306 21.33 -32.45 -12.28
N GLY A 307 22.08 -31.97 -11.29
CA GLY A 307 23.51 -31.83 -11.39
C GLY A 307 24.13 -33.21 -11.59
N PRO A 308 25.39 -33.29 -12.04
CA PRO A 308 26.10 -34.57 -12.16
C PRO A 308 26.00 -35.41 -10.88
N ALA A 309 26.02 -34.76 -9.71
CA ALA A 309 25.84 -35.40 -8.41
C ALA A 309 24.45 -36.03 -8.19
N ASP A 310 23.37 -35.36 -8.61
CA ASP A 310 22.01 -35.93 -8.51
C ASP A 310 21.84 -37.12 -9.47
N ARG A 311 22.49 -37.11 -10.64
CA ARG A 311 22.51 -38.27 -11.54
C ARG A 311 23.29 -39.45 -10.96
N ILE A 312 24.44 -39.17 -10.34
CA ILE A 312 25.23 -40.21 -9.65
C ILE A 312 24.43 -40.79 -8.48
N LYS A 313 23.70 -39.95 -7.74
CA LYS A 313 22.82 -40.38 -6.65
C LYS A 313 21.68 -41.26 -7.18
N ALA A 314 20.99 -40.84 -8.24
CA ALA A 314 19.93 -41.63 -8.86
C ALA A 314 20.41 -43.00 -9.39
N LEU A 315 21.61 -43.06 -9.97
CA LEU A 315 22.22 -44.32 -10.40
C LEU A 315 22.63 -45.21 -9.22
N ARG A 316 23.11 -44.62 -8.13
CA ARG A 316 23.45 -45.34 -6.91
C ARG A 316 22.20 -45.91 -6.24
N ASP A 317 21.13 -45.12 -6.17
CA ASP A 317 19.87 -45.52 -5.55
C ASP A 317 19.21 -46.65 -6.36
N SER A 318 19.26 -46.60 -7.70
CA SER A 318 18.76 -47.71 -8.55
C SER A 318 19.61 -48.97 -8.45
N GLN A 319 20.93 -48.84 -8.27
CA GLN A 319 21.82 -49.97 -7.99
C GLN A 319 21.50 -50.62 -6.64
N VAL A 320 21.32 -49.82 -5.59
CA VAL A 320 20.96 -50.32 -4.25
C VAL A 320 19.61 -51.04 -4.30
N GLU A 321 18.60 -50.46 -4.95
CA GLU A 321 17.28 -51.11 -5.09
C GLU A 321 17.36 -52.43 -5.86
N SER A 322 18.22 -52.52 -6.87
CA SER A 322 18.43 -53.78 -7.61
C SER A 322 19.10 -54.87 -6.75
N LEU A 323 20.05 -54.47 -5.89
CA LEU A 323 20.72 -55.39 -4.96
C LEU A 323 19.77 -55.87 -3.87
N GLU A 324 18.97 -54.99 -3.29
CA GLU A 324 17.97 -55.35 -2.28
C GLU A 324 16.94 -56.33 -2.85
N LYS A 325 16.49 -56.13 -4.10
CA LYS A 325 15.61 -57.09 -4.78
C LYS A 325 16.27 -58.45 -5.01
N GLU A 326 17.56 -58.49 -5.35
CA GLU A 326 18.29 -59.76 -5.50
C GLU A 326 18.46 -60.48 -4.16
N GLU A 327 18.79 -59.76 -3.09
CA GLU A 327 18.89 -60.34 -1.73
C GLU A 327 17.55 -60.88 -1.26
N GLN A 328 16.45 -60.14 -1.43
CA GLN A 328 15.11 -60.61 -1.09
C GLN A 328 14.72 -61.85 -1.90
N ALA A 329 15.06 -61.91 -3.20
CA ALA A 329 14.84 -63.09 -4.01
C ALA A 329 15.66 -64.30 -3.52
N ARG A 330 16.91 -64.10 -3.09
CA ARG A 330 17.73 -65.17 -2.50
C ARG A 330 17.15 -65.69 -1.19
N VAL A 331 16.67 -64.80 -0.33
CA VAL A 331 16.04 -65.17 0.94
C VAL A 331 14.74 -65.94 0.69
N ALA A 332 13.91 -65.50 -0.26
CA ALA A 332 12.67 -66.20 -0.61
C ALA A 332 12.95 -67.60 -1.20
N MET A 333 13.97 -67.74 -2.05
CA MET A 333 14.37 -69.02 -2.62
C MET A 333 14.97 -69.97 -1.56
N ALA A 334 15.67 -69.43 -0.56
CA ALA A 334 16.18 -70.23 0.56
C ALA A 334 15.04 -70.72 1.46
N ALA A 335 14.07 -69.85 1.78
CA ALA A 335 12.89 -70.23 2.56
C ALA A 335 12.03 -71.30 1.84
N GLN A 336 11.86 -71.19 0.52
CA GLN A 336 11.17 -72.22 -0.27
C GLN A 336 11.88 -73.58 -0.23
N LYS A 337 13.21 -73.59 -0.27
CA LYS A 337 13.98 -74.83 -0.14
C LYS A 337 13.86 -75.48 1.23
N GLU A 338 13.86 -74.68 2.29
CA GLU A 338 13.64 -75.19 3.66
C GLU A 338 12.23 -75.77 3.82
N GLU A 339 11.20 -75.14 3.24
CA GLU A 339 9.83 -75.69 3.24
C GLU A 339 9.69 -76.98 2.41
N GLU A 340 10.40 -77.11 1.28
CA GLU A 340 10.45 -78.36 0.50
C GLU A 340 11.18 -79.48 1.26
N GLU A 341 12.28 -79.19 1.96
CA GLU A 341 12.99 -80.20 2.78
C GLU A 341 12.19 -80.66 4.00
N ASP A 342 11.36 -79.81 4.61
CA ASP A 342 10.50 -80.18 5.75
C ASP A 342 9.22 -80.95 5.32
N SER A 343 8.93 -81.06 4.02
CA SER A 343 7.73 -81.72 3.48
C SER A 343 7.98 -83.07 2.77
N GLU A 344 9.24 -83.52 2.66
CA GLU A 344 9.64 -84.88 2.22
C GLU A 344 9.83 -85.87 3.38
#